data_AF-A0A0P1GDY2-F1
#
_entry.id   AF-A0A0P1GDY2-F1
#
_cell.length_a   1.000
_cell.length_b   1.000
_cell.length_c   1.000
_cell.angle_alpha   90.00
_cell.angle_beta   90.00
_cell.angle_gamma   90.00
#
_symmetry.space_group_name_H-M   'P 1'
#
loop_
_entity.id
_entity.type
_entity.pdbx_description
1 polymer ?
#
loop_
_entity_poly.entity_id
_entity_poly.type
_entity_poly.pdbx_seq_one_letter_code
_entity_poly.pdbx_strand_id
1 'polypeptide(L)'
;MLNRLFHGMTAVATVFALSQAAQAADWTLDGETSHLAYGSIKKNSVGEVNSFTSLSGNLSSDGMLSVSINLPSLETFIDIRNERMQEFVFQNTPTATLSGQVDMAKVAALPVGGTMLTDLAATLSLLGKDIPLETEVFVARLSETQVLAVTNDMLFLNAEDAGLNAGVDKLKEVAKLDSITRTVPVTARMVFTATGDQAAAPSAATATATTVASAGDAARGKKVFRKCSACHKLDAGKNGAGPTLYGIMGAQSASVEGFKYSKAFQAANLTWTPDTMAAFLKDPKGTVPKNRMAFNGLKKDEDIQNLISYLQEETQ
;
A
#
# COMPACT_ATOMS: atom_id res chain seq x y z
N MET A 1 36.58 42.34 -73.72
CA MET A 1 36.61 41.08 -72.96
C MET A 1 36.65 41.46 -71.48
N LEU A 2 35.50 41.76 -70.88
CA LEU A 2 34.75 40.88 -69.94
C LEU A 2 35.68 40.17 -68.93
N ASN A 3 35.75 40.64 -67.69
CA ASN A 3 34.83 40.37 -66.57
C ASN A 3 35.30 39.14 -65.75
N ARG A 4 35.73 39.35 -64.49
CA ARG A 4 35.12 38.72 -63.29
C ARG A 4 35.90 38.97 -62.01
N LEU A 5 35.19 39.57 -61.07
CA LEU A 5 35.47 39.64 -59.65
C LEU A 5 35.41 38.24 -59.02
N PHE A 6 36.31 37.95 -58.08
CA PHE A 6 36.11 36.91 -57.07
C PHE A 6 36.07 37.58 -55.69
N HIS A 7 34.86 37.66 -55.12
CA HIS A 7 34.64 37.97 -53.72
C HIS A 7 34.82 36.68 -52.91
N GLY A 8 35.79 36.66 -52.01
CA GLY A 8 35.92 35.61 -51.00
C GLY A 8 34.90 35.85 -49.87
N MET A 9 33.87 35.02 -49.81
CA MET A 9 32.96 34.92 -48.67
C MET A 9 33.62 34.07 -47.59
N THR A 10 34.10 34.70 -46.53
CA THR A 10 34.52 34.02 -45.29
C THR A 10 33.26 33.70 -44.49
N ALA A 11 32.83 32.45 -44.51
CA ALA A 11 31.74 31.97 -43.67
C ALA A 11 32.21 31.84 -42.21
N VAL A 12 31.73 32.74 -41.34
CA VAL A 12 31.87 32.60 -39.89
C VAL A 12 30.80 31.61 -39.43
N ALA A 13 31.21 30.39 -39.07
CA ALA A 13 30.34 29.40 -38.46
C ALA A 13 30.25 29.66 -36.94
N THR A 14 29.18 30.29 -36.50
CA THR A 14 28.85 30.46 -35.08
C THR A 14 28.31 29.13 -34.55
N VAL A 15 29.13 28.42 -33.75
CA VAL A 15 28.66 27.24 -33.00
C VAL A 15 27.85 27.74 -31.81
N PHE A 16 26.52 27.68 -31.90
CA PHE A 16 25.65 27.81 -30.73
C PHE A 16 25.75 26.51 -29.92
N ALA A 17 26.52 26.54 -28.83
CA ALA A 17 26.42 25.53 -27.79
C ALA A 17 25.07 25.74 -27.06
N LEU A 18 24.04 25.01 -27.47
CA LEU A 18 22.81 24.89 -26.68
C LEU A 18 23.15 24.11 -25.41
N SER A 19 23.32 24.83 -24.30
CA SER A 19 23.31 24.25 -22.97
C SER A 19 21.94 23.63 -22.74
N GLN A 20 21.81 22.32 -22.89
CA GLN A 20 20.67 21.59 -22.34
C GLN A 20 20.80 21.67 -20.82
N ALA A 21 20.08 22.62 -20.20
CA ALA A 21 19.81 22.51 -18.78
C ALA A 21 19.02 21.21 -18.61
N ALA A 22 19.62 20.21 -17.95
CA ALA A 22 18.89 19.02 -17.55
C ALA A 22 17.68 19.50 -16.72
N GLN A 23 16.46 19.29 -17.24
CA GLN A 23 15.27 19.58 -16.46
C GLN A 23 15.30 18.66 -15.24
N ALA A 24 15.16 19.25 -14.05
CA ALA A 24 15.01 18.47 -12.83
C ALA A 24 13.74 17.63 -12.98
N ALA A 25 13.85 16.32 -12.75
CA ALA A 25 12.72 15.42 -12.91
C ALA A 25 11.73 15.62 -11.76
N ASP A 26 10.44 15.57 -12.08
CA ASP A 26 9.40 15.30 -11.11
C ASP A 26 9.51 13.83 -10.65
N TRP A 27 8.95 13.52 -9.49
CA TRP A 27 8.99 12.21 -8.87
C TRP A 27 7.59 11.76 -8.49
N THR A 28 7.30 10.48 -8.68
CA THR A 28 6.01 9.88 -8.34
C THR A 28 6.19 8.86 -7.22
N LEU A 29 5.27 8.85 -6.26
CA LEU A 29 5.23 7.86 -5.20
C LEU A 29 4.87 6.49 -5.78
N ASP A 30 5.70 5.50 -5.53
CA ASP A 30 5.36 4.10 -5.74
C ASP A 30 4.49 3.62 -4.57
N GLY A 31 3.17 3.58 -4.80
CA GLY A 31 2.19 3.16 -3.78
C GLY A 31 2.28 1.68 -3.40
N GLU A 32 2.87 0.82 -4.24
CA GLU A 32 2.96 -0.62 -3.97
C GLU A 32 4.08 -0.93 -2.99
N THR A 33 5.22 -0.27 -3.19
CA THR A 33 6.38 -0.41 -2.33
C THR A 33 6.36 0.57 -1.17
N SER A 34 5.50 1.59 -1.16
CA SER A 34 5.31 2.48 0.00
C SER A 34 4.42 1.86 1.08
N HIS A 35 4.50 2.39 2.29
CA HIS A 35 3.73 1.91 3.45
C HIS A 35 3.50 3.04 4.47
N LEU A 36 2.25 3.18 4.91
CA LEU A 36 1.85 4.05 5.99
C LEU A 36 1.15 3.22 7.06
N ALA A 37 1.69 3.25 8.28
CA ALA A 37 1.11 2.56 9.42
C ALA A 37 0.89 3.49 10.59
N TYR A 38 -0.12 3.16 11.38
CA TYR A 38 -0.39 3.81 12.65
C TYR A 38 -0.69 2.78 13.73
N GLY A 39 -0.33 3.10 14.96
CA GLY A 39 -0.64 2.30 16.13
C GLY A 39 -1.89 2.79 16.84
N SER A 40 -2.61 1.88 17.50
CA SER A 40 -3.68 2.22 18.42
C SER A 40 -3.53 1.41 19.71
N ILE A 41 -3.84 2.01 20.85
CA ILE A 41 -3.81 1.31 22.15
C ILE A 41 -5.22 1.33 22.74
N LYS A 42 -5.75 0.15 23.06
CA LYS A 42 -7.06 -0.03 23.71
C LYS A 42 -6.95 -0.79 25.03
N LYS A 43 -7.99 -0.71 25.86
CA LYS A 43 -8.01 -1.37 27.19
C LYS A 43 -6.76 -1.04 28.02
N ASN A 44 -6.24 0.17 27.84
CA ASN A 44 -5.02 0.71 28.45
C ASN A 44 -3.69 0.04 28.07
N SER A 45 -3.68 -1.17 27.50
CA SER A 45 -2.44 -1.94 27.31
C SER A 45 -2.36 -2.74 26.00
N VAL A 46 -3.43 -2.83 25.22
CA VAL A 46 -3.45 -3.63 23.99
C VAL A 46 -3.09 -2.75 22.81
N GLY A 47 -1.82 -2.82 22.39
CA GLY A 47 -1.33 -2.18 21.17
C GLY A 47 -1.71 -2.97 19.91
N GLU A 48 -2.07 -2.25 18.86
CA GLU A 48 -2.39 -2.79 17.54
C GLU A 48 -1.72 -1.94 16.46
N VAL A 49 -1.32 -2.56 15.36
CA VAL A 49 -0.79 -1.88 14.18
C VAL A 49 -1.82 -1.96 13.06
N ASN A 50 -2.12 -0.81 12.48
CA ASN A 50 -3.05 -0.64 11.38
C ASN A 50 -2.33 0.08 10.23
N SER A 51 -2.92 0.07 9.04
CA SER A 51 -2.28 0.68 7.86
C SER A 51 -3.28 1.23 6.87
N PHE A 52 -2.81 2.02 5.92
CA PHE A 52 -3.52 2.35 4.69
C PHE A 52 -2.83 1.64 3.53
N THR A 53 -3.60 0.92 2.71
CA THR A 53 -3.03 0.04 1.66
C THR A 53 -2.97 0.70 0.29
N SER A 54 -3.52 1.91 0.13
CA SER A 54 -3.49 2.67 -1.12
C SER A 54 -2.99 4.08 -0.82
N LEU A 55 -1.82 4.36 -1.40
CA LEU A 55 -1.12 5.63 -1.31
C LEU A 55 -0.79 6.07 -2.74
N SER A 56 -0.84 7.37 -3.00
CA SER A 56 -0.31 7.98 -4.21
C SER A 56 0.32 9.31 -3.86
N GLY A 57 1.13 9.87 -4.75
CA GLY A 57 1.75 11.16 -4.48
C GLY A 57 2.73 11.57 -5.54
N ASN A 58 3.10 12.84 -5.49
CA ASN A 58 4.09 13.46 -6.34
C ASN A 58 5.03 14.32 -5.50
N LEU A 59 6.27 14.41 -5.93
CA LEU A 59 7.26 15.35 -5.47
C LEU A 59 7.80 16.05 -6.72
N SER A 60 7.41 17.30 -6.89
CA SER A 60 7.82 18.05 -8.06
C SER A 60 9.29 18.45 -7.99
N SER A 61 9.82 18.86 -9.14
CA SER A 61 11.19 19.34 -9.32
C SER A 61 11.52 20.58 -8.47
N ASP A 62 10.54 21.39 -8.08
CA ASP A 62 10.71 22.52 -7.16
C ASP A 62 10.65 22.12 -5.67
N GLY A 63 10.39 20.85 -5.38
CA GLY A 63 10.32 20.28 -4.04
C GLY A 63 8.93 20.28 -3.41
N MET A 64 7.89 20.68 -4.12
CA MET A 64 6.52 20.56 -3.60
C MET A 64 6.11 19.09 -3.50
N LEU A 65 5.95 18.62 -2.27
CA LEU A 65 5.48 17.27 -1.92
C LEU A 65 3.96 17.28 -1.77
N SER A 66 3.30 16.27 -2.35
CA SER A 66 1.88 15.97 -2.14
C SER A 66 1.67 14.46 -2.14
N VAL A 67 1.25 13.90 -1.00
CA VAL A 67 0.91 12.48 -0.83
C VAL A 67 -0.57 12.37 -0.45
N SER A 68 -1.32 11.63 -1.26
CA SER A 68 -2.72 11.30 -1.01
C SER A 68 -2.83 9.94 -0.35
N ILE A 69 -3.55 9.91 0.77
CA ILE A 69 -3.86 8.72 1.55
C ILE A 69 -5.33 8.39 1.28
N ASN A 70 -5.58 7.27 0.61
CA ASN A 70 -6.94 6.78 0.37
C ASN A 70 -7.50 6.22 1.68
N LEU A 71 -8.35 6.98 2.38
CA LEU A 71 -8.85 6.61 3.69
C LEU A 71 -9.67 5.30 3.66
N PRO A 72 -10.54 5.03 2.65
CA PRO A 72 -11.18 3.73 2.43
C PRO A 72 -10.25 2.52 2.35
N SER A 73 -8.96 2.72 2.05
CA SER A 73 -7.96 1.65 2.04
C SER A 73 -7.44 1.25 3.42
N LEU A 74 -8.05 1.78 4.49
CA LEU A 74 -7.74 1.41 5.86
C LEU A 74 -7.83 -0.11 6.06
N GLU A 75 -6.78 -0.68 6.64
CA GLU A 75 -6.73 -2.08 7.04
C GLU A 75 -6.33 -2.21 8.51
N THR A 76 -7.24 -2.77 9.30
CA THR A 76 -7.05 -3.11 10.73
C THR A 76 -7.07 -4.62 10.98
N PHE A 77 -7.13 -5.43 9.91
CA PHE A 77 -7.35 -6.88 9.90
C PHE A 77 -8.69 -7.35 10.48
N ILE A 78 -9.63 -6.43 10.71
CA ILE A 78 -10.97 -6.70 11.19
C ILE A 78 -11.96 -5.92 10.32
N ASP A 79 -12.66 -6.60 9.41
CA ASP A 79 -13.48 -5.96 8.38
C ASP A 79 -14.55 -5.01 8.97
N ILE A 80 -15.28 -5.47 10.00
CA ILE A 80 -16.27 -4.63 10.69
C ILE A 80 -15.65 -3.41 11.37
N ARG A 81 -14.39 -3.48 11.79
CA ARG A 81 -13.68 -2.32 12.33
C ARG A 81 -13.27 -1.36 11.22
N ASN A 82 -12.88 -1.87 10.05
CA ASN A 82 -12.58 -1.03 8.89
C ASN A 82 -13.83 -0.21 8.50
N GLU A 83 -14.99 -0.85 8.41
CA GLU A 83 -16.29 -0.19 8.13
C GLU A 83 -16.61 0.90 9.17
N ARG A 84 -16.54 0.57 10.46
CA ARG A 84 -16.82 1.52 11.55
C ARG A 84 -15.82 2.67 11.61
N MET A 85 -14.56 2.43 11.28
CA MET A 85 -13.55 3.50 11.21
C MET A 85 -13.87 4.45 10.05
N GLN A 86 -14.26 3.94 8.87
CA GLN A 86 -14.70 4.79 7.77
C GLN A 86 -15.88 5.66 8.18
N GLU A 87 -16.91 5.04 8.77
CA GLU A 87 -18.13 5.74 9.13
C GLU A 87 -17.92 6.74 10.28
N PHE A 88 -17.36 6.29 11.41
CA PHE A 88 -17.36 7.09 12.64
C PHE A 88 -16.13 7.99 12.76
N VAL A 89 -14.94 7.52 12.36
CA VAL A 89 -13.69 8.27 12.54
C VAL A 89 -13.41 9.14 11.34
N PHE A 90 -13.44 8.57 10.14
CA PHE A 90 -13.13 9.30 8.91
C PHE A 90 -14.34 9.93 8.25
N GLN A 91 -15.55 9.73 8.77
CA GLN A 91 -16.79 10.35 8.28
C GLN A 91 -17.02 10.11 6.77
N ASN A 92 -16.59 8.94 6.29
CA ASN A 92 -16.56 8.57 4.87
C ASN A 92 -15.80 9.56 3.96
N THR A 93 -14.87 10.32 4.53
CA THR A 93 -13.95 11.18 3.78
C THR A 93 -13.07 10.31 2.89
N PRO A 94 -12.93 10.61 1.60
CA PRO A 94 -12.22 9.73 0.67
C PRO A 94 -10.70 9.78 0.87
N THR A 95 -10.16 10.95 1.21
CA THR A 95 -8.72 11.19 1.20
C THR A 95 -8.27 12.06 2.36
N ALA A 96 -7.08 11.77 2.87
CA ALA A 96 -6.26 12.72 3.60
C ALA A 96 -5.04 13.07 2.74
N THR A 97 -4.50 14.27 2.91
CA THR A 97 -3.37 14.74 2.09
C THR A 97 -2.24 15.20 3.00
N LEU A 98 -1.05 14.67 2.78
CA LEU A 98 0.19 15.19 3.34
C LEU A 98 0.85 16.09 2.29
N SER A 99 1.05 17.36 2.59
CA SER A 99 1.79 18.29 1.74
C SER A 99 3.03 18.81 2.46
N GLY A 100 4.04 19.25 1.72
CA GLY A 100 5.25 19.80 2.33
C GLY A 100 6.23 20.35 1.30
N GLN A 101 7.32 20.89 1.79
CA GLN A 101 8.42 21.38 0.96
C GLN A 101 9.68 20.56 1.24
N VAL A 102 10.24 19.96 0.20
CA VAL A 102 11.48 19.19 0.26
C VAL A 102 12.62 20.03 -0.33
N ASP A 103 13.79 19.97 0.30
CA ASP A 103 15.01 20.54 -0.24
C ASP A 103 15.59 19.62 -1.32
N MET A 104 15.20 19.88 -2.58
CA MET A 104 15.64 19.09 -3.73
C MET A 104 17.15 19.20 -4.00
N ALA A 105 17.82 20.25 -3.52
CA ALA A 105 19.28 20.37 -3.65
C ALA A 105 19.98 19.31 -2.79
N LYS A 106 19.50 19.05 -1.57
CA LYS A 106 20.01 17.96 -0.72
C LYS A 106 19.76 16.59 -1.34
N VAL A 107 18.55 16.37 -1.89
CA VAL A 107 18.21 15.10 -2.55
C VAL A 107 19.09 14.86 -3.78
N ALA A 108 19.29 15.89 -4.61
CA ALA A 108 20.13 15.79 -5.82
C ALA A 108 21.61 15.55 -5.51
N ALA A 109 22.11 16.14 -4.42
CA ALA A 109 23.50 15.97 -3.98
C ALA A 109 23.80 14.59 -3.38
N LEU A 110 22.77 13.81 -3.03
CA LEU A 110 22.94 12.47 -2.47
C LEU A 110 23.43 11.51 -3.57
N PRO A 111 24.61 10.88 -3.43
CA PRO A 111 25.06 9.89 -4.40
C PRO A 111 24.19 8.63 -4.31
N VAL A 112 24.11 7.83 -5.38
CA VAL A 112 23.45 6.52 -5.34
C VAL A 112 24.11 5.64 -4.25
N GLY A 113 23.28 5.01 -3.41
CA GLY A 113 23.70 4.28 -2.22
C GLY A 113 23.97 5.17 -0.99
N GLY A 114 23.96 6.49 -1.16
CA GLY A 114 24.10 7.46 -0.08
C GLY A 114 22.83 7.61 0.77
N THR A 115 23.03 8.09 1.99
CA THR A 115 21.96 8.32 2.97
C THR A 115 22.10 9.69 3.63
N MET A 116 20.99 10.31 4.03
CA MET A 116 20.98 11.53 4.81
C MET A 116 19.83 11.54 5.83
N LEU A 117 19.99 12.34 6.89
CA LEU A 117 18.89 12.78 7.74
C LEU A 117 18.55 14.22 7.35
N THR A 118 17.27 14.54 7.26
CA THR A 118 16.81 15.91 7.04
C THR A 118 15.48 16.15 7.74
N ASP A 119 15.31 17.36 8.26
CA ASP A 119 14.03 17.82 8.73
C ASP A 119 13.06 18.01 7.56
N LEU A 120 11.80 17.67 7.80
CA LEU A 120 10.67 17.88 6.91
C LEU A 120 9.58 18.62 7.68
N ALA A 121 9.28 19.84 7.24
CA ALA A 121 8.06 20.53 7.60
C ALA A 121 6.96 20.15 6.61
N ALA A 122 5.87 19.58 7.12
CA ALA A 122 4.74 19.12 6.34
C ALA A 122 3.42 19.48 7.02
N THR A 123 2.33 19.38 6.28
CA THR A 123 0.97 19.57 6.77
C THR A 123 0.14 18.36 6.40
N LEU A 124 -0.48 17.72 7.38
CA LEU A 124 -1.51 16.72 7.16
C LEU A 124 -2.88 17.39 7.16
N SER A 125 -3.52 17.41 6.00
CA SER A 125 -4.92 17.81 5.87
C SER A 125 -5.83 16.59 6.01
N LEU A 126 -6.65 16.58 7.06
CA LEU A 126 -7.57 15.49 7.41
C LEU A 126 -8.86 16.07 7.98
N LEU A 127 -10.01 15.68 7.42
CA LEU A 127 -11.34 16.18 7.82
C LEU A 127 -11.46 17.72 7.84
N GLY A 128 -10.79 18.39 6.90
CA GLY A 128 -10.76 19.86 6.83
C GLY A 128 -9.95 20.51 7.95
N LYS A 129 -9.16 19.75 8.70
CA LYS A 129 -8.16 20.23 9.66
C LYS A 129 -6.78 20.09 9.05
N ASP A 130 -5.99 21.16 9.17
CA ASP A 130 -4.59 21.17 8.77
C ASP A 130 -3.73 21.02 10.02
N ILE A 131 -2.98 19.93 10.09
CA ILE A 131 -2.16 19.54 11.22
C ILE A 131 -0.70 19.73 10.80
N PRO A 132 0.00 20.75 11.33
CA PRO A 132 1.42 20.93 11.04
C PRO A 132 2.24 19.80 11.66
N LEU A 133 3.18 19.27 10.88
CA LEU A 133 4.09 18.20 11.26
C LEU A 133 5.53 18.68 11.04
N GLU A 134 6.35 18.52 12.07
CA GLU A 134 7.80 18.66 11.96
C GLU A 134 8.42 17.32 12.36
N THR A 135 9.17 16.72 11.46
CA THR A 135 9.78 15.41 11.68
C THR A 135 11.13 15.32 10.99
N GLU A 136 12.05 14.57 11.59
CA GLU A 136 13.26 14.15 10.91
C GLU A 136 12.95 12.92 10.03
N VAL A 137 13.48 12.93 8.81
CA VAL A 137 13.29 11.88 7.81
C VAL A 137 14.66 11.34 7.41
N PHE A 138 14.78 10.01 7.46
CA PHE A 138 15.88 9.29 6.87
C PHE A 138 15.62 9.09 5.38
N VAL A 139 16.54 9.57 4.54
CA VAL A 139 16.45 9.45 3.08
C VAL A 139 17.63 8.63 2.58
N ALA A 140 17.35 7.64 1.73
CA ALA A 140 18.36 6.85 1.02
C ALA A 140 18.13 6.94 -0.49
N ARG A 141 19.18 7.20 -1.27
CA ARG A 141 19.11 7.13 -2.73
C ARG A 141 19.38 5.70 -3.18
N LEU A 142 18.35 5.04 -3.68
CA LEU A 142 18.41 3.62 -4.04
C LEU A 142 19.02 3.41 -5.43
N SER A 143 18.74 4.34 -6.36
CA SER A 143 19.25 4.33 -7.73
C SER A 143 19.31 5.75 -8.29
N GLU A 144 19.69 5.89 -9.55
CA GLU A 144 19.66 7.19 -10.24
C GLU A 144 18.28 7.84 -10.20
N THR A 145 17.22 7.01 -10.21
CA THR A 145 15.83 7.43 -10.33
C THR A 145 14.98 7.07 -9.12
N GLN A 146 15.54 6.51 -8.04
CA GLN A 146 14.74 6.09 -6.88
C GLN A 146 15.30 6.59 -5.56
N VAL A 147 14.40 7.07 -4.72
CA VAL A 147 14.69 7.46 -3.33
C VAL A 147 13.70 6.81 -2.38
N LEU A 148 14.21 6.42 -1.22
CA LEU A 148 13.44 5.95 -0.07
C LEU A 148 13.48 7.03 1.00
N ALA A 149 12.30 7.43 1.48
CA ALA A 149 12.14 8.29 2.65
C ALA A 149 11.42 7.52 3.75
N VAL A 150 11.98 7.54 4.96
CA VAL A 150 11.42 6.87 6.14
C VAL A 150 11.39 7.86 7.29
N THR A 151 10.32 7.86 8.07
CA THR A 151 10.28 8.60 9.34
C THR A 151 11.43 8.10 10.23
N ASN A 152 12.34 8.99 10.65
CA ASN A 152 13.49 8.57 11.48
C ASN A 152 13.01 8.10 12.86
N ASP A 153 12.06 8.85 13.42
CA ASP A 153 11.33 8.52 14.65
C ASP A 153 9.83 8.29 14.37
N MET A 154 9.10 7.84 15.39
CA MET A 154 7.65 7.75 15.34
C MET A 154 7.03 9.14 15.47
N LEU A 155 6.14 9.50 14.54
CA LEU A 155 5.32 10.70 14.70
C LEU A 155 4.15 10.40 15.62
N PHE A 156 3.85 11.29 16.55
CA PHE A 156 2.67 11.17 17.41
C PHE A 156 1.63 12.22 17.01
N LEU A 157 0.50 11.75 16.48
CA LEU A 157 -0.64 12.61 16.19
C LEU A 157 -1.65 12.57 17.34
N ASN A 158 -2.22 13.71 17.69
CA ASN A 158 -3.35 13.73 18.60
C ASN A 158 -4.66 13.65 17.80
N ALA A 159 -5.53 12.72 18.20
CA ALA A 159 -6.87 12.57 17.63
C ALA A 159 -7.70 13.86 17.77
N GLU A 160 -7.46 14.67 18.80
CA GLU A 160 -8.14 15.95 18.99
C GLU A 160 -7.82 16.96 17.88
N ASP A 161 -6.53 17.13 17.55
CA ASP A 161 -6.06 18.08 16.53
C ASP A 161 -6.64 17.74 15.15
N ALA A 162 -6.85 16.45 14.90
CA ALA A 162 -7.47 15.92 13.69
C ALA A 162 -9.01 15.88 13.72
N GLY A 163 -9.65 16.30 14.82
CA GLY A 163 -11.11 16.27 14.97
C GLY A 163 -11.71 14.85 15.09
N LEU A 164 -10.91 13.86 15.47
CA LEU A 164 -11.28 12.43 15.49
C LEU A 164 -11.87 11.96 16.82
N ASN A 165 -11.85 12.78 17.87
CA ASN A 165 -12.25 12.35 19.22
C ASN A 165 -13.66 11.76 19.28
N ALA A 166 -14.65 12.40 18.65
CA ALA A 166 -16.02 11.92 18.62
C ALA A 166 -16.15 10.54 17.95
N GLY A 167 -15.45 10.34 16.83
CA GLY A 167 -15.42 9.06 16.13
C GLY A 167 -14.77 7.95 16.95
N VAL A 168 -13.65 8.26 17.60
CA VAL A 168 -12.95 7.32 18.49
C VAL A 168 -13.80 6.99 19.73
N ASP A 169 -14.56 7.94 20.26
CA ASP A 169 -15.54 7.68 21.34
C ASP A 169 -16.64 6.74 20.87
N LYS A 170 -17.12 6.91 19.64
CA LYS A 170 -18.13 6.00 19.09
C LYS A 170 -17.59 4.58 18.95
N LEU A 171 -16.35 4.43 18.48
CA LEU A 171 -15.69 3.11 18.42
C LEU A 171 -15.55 2.45 19.79
N LYS A 172 -15.16 3.23 20.81
CA LYS A 172 -15.06 2.76 22.19
C LYS A 172 -16.41 2.25 22.71
N GLU A 173 -17.48 3.00 22.48
CA GLU A 173 -18.85 2.64 22.87
C GLU A 173 -19.32 1.34 22.19
N VAL A 174 -19.26 1.27 20.86
CA VAL A 174 -19.76 0.10 20.10
C VAL A 174 -18.94 -1.17 20.33
N ALA A 175 -17.66 -1.02 20.67
CA ALA A 175 -16.78 -2.13 21.01
C ALA A 175 -16.80 -2.46 22.51
N LYS A 176 -17.55 -1.71 23.34
CA LYS A 176 -17.62 -1.86 24.80
C LYS A 176 -16.24 -1.89 25.44
N LEU A 177 -15.39 -0.95 25.05
CA LEU A 177 -14.02 -0.82 25.55
C LEU A 177 -13.96 0.23 26.65
N ASP A 178 -13.16 -0.01 27.68
CA ASP A 178 -12.94 0.97 28.75
C ASP A 178 -12.16 2.19 28.25
N SER A 179 -11.23 1.98 27.32
CA SER A 179 -10.40 3.04 26.75
C SER A 179 -9.89 2.76 25.35
N ILE A 180 -9.67 3.85 24.61
CA ILE A 180 -8.86 3.95 23.40
C ILE A 180 -8.01 5.22 23.56
N THR A 181 -6.70 5.09 23.37
CA THR A 181 -5.75 6.21 23.50
C THR A 181 -5.94 7.22 22.38
N ARG A 182 -5.78 8.52 22.68
CA ARG A 182 -5.96 9.62 21.72
C ARG A 182 -4.69 10.02 20.98
N THR A 183 -3.55 9.63 21.53
CA THR A 183 -2.26 9.77 20.87
C THR A 183 -2.02 8.57 19.95
N VAL A 184 -1.81 8.86 18.68
CA VAL A 184 -1.68 7.88 17.59
C VAL A 184 -0.25 7.93 17.07
N PRO A 185 0.59 6.93 17.37
CA PRO A 185 1.88 6.81 16.71
C PRO A 185 1.71 6.48 15.23
N VAL A 186 2.51 7.11 14.37
CA VAL A 186 2.50 6.96 12.91
C VAL A 186 3.93 6.78 12.42
N THR A 187 4.09 5.88 11.46
CA THR A 187 5.35 5.65 10.74
C THR A 187 5.07 5.57 9.25
N ALA A 188 5.96 6.15 8.45
CA ALA A 188 5.85 6.13 7.00
C ALA A 188 7.16 5.64 6.37
N ARG A 189 7.01 4.85 5.30
CA ARG A 189 8.07 4.44 4.41
C ARG A 189 7.59 4.71 2.99
N MET A 190 8.18 5.70 2.33
CA MET A 190 7.75 6.21 1.03
C MET A 190 8.86 6.00 0.02
N VAL A 191 8.53 5.43 -1.14
CA VAL A 191 9.46 5.26 -2.26
C VAL A 191 8.99 6.17 -3.38
N PHE A 192 9.88 7.02 -3.86
CA PHE A 192 9.62 7.88 -5.01
C PHE A 192 10.51 7.46 -6.18
N THR A 193 9.93 7.48 -7.37
CA THR A 193 10.63 7.22 -8.63
C THR A 193 10.58 8.46 -9.51
N ALA A 194 11.73 8.93 -9.99
CA ALA A 194 11.84 10.03 -10.92
C ALA A 194 11.14 9.67 -12.24
N THR A 195 10.19 10.50 -12.65
CA THR A 195 9.58 10.48 -13.97
C THR A 195 10.48 11.28 -14.91
N GLY A 196 11.47 10.63 -15.53
CA GLY A 196 12.14 11.23 -16.68
C GLY A 196 11.19 11.20 -17.88
N ASP A 197 10.78 12.37 -18.40
CA ASP A 197 10.00 12.57 -19.64
C ASP A 197 8.83 11.59 -19.90
N GLN A 198 8.26 11.00 -18.85
CA GLN A 198 6.96 10.37 -18.93
C GLN A 198 5.94 11.40 -18.49
N ALA A 199 5.40 12.09 -19.50
CA ALA A 199 4.27 12.97 -19.40
C ALA A 199 3.21 12.37 -18.46
N ALA A 200 2.73 13.20 -17.53
CA ALA A 200 1.57 12.93 -16.71
C ALA A 200 0.49 12.23 -17.56
N ALA A 201 0.12 11.01 -17.19
CA ALA A 201 -0.95 10.31 -17.87
C ALA A 201 -2.25 11.12 -17.69
N PRO A 202 -2.91 11.56 -18.78
CA PRO A 202 -4.21 12.20 -18.65
C PRO A 202 -5.23 11.17 -18.16
N SER A 203 -6.01 11.61 -17.17
CA SER A 203 -7.24 10.98 -16.74
C SER A 203 -8.20 10.73 -17.92
N ALA A 204 -8.81 9.55 -17.92
CA ALA A 204 -9.96 9.10 -18.69
C ALA A 204 -9.78 8.90 -20.21
N ALA A 205 -9.55 7.64 -20.61
CA ALA A 205 -10.04 7.10 -21.87
C ALA A 205 -10.66 5.72 -21.61
N THR A 206 -11.90 5.57 -22.06
CA THR A 206 -12.75 4.38 -21.99
C THR A 206 -12.09 3.21 -22.71
N ALA A 207 -11.53 2.26 -21.96
CA ALA A 207 -11.09 0.98 -22.49
C ALA A 207 -12.28 0.01 -22.55
N THR A 208 -12.66 -0.37 -23.76
CA THR A 208 -13.53 -1.52 -24.04
C THR A 208 -12.87 -2.77 -23.48
N ALA A 209 -13.50 -3.34 -22.45
CA ALA A 209 -13.04 -4.55 -21.78
C ALA A 209 -13.07 -5.74 -22.73
N THR A 210 -11.88 -6.19 -23.15
CA THR A 210 -11.67 -7.59 -23.51
C THR A 210 -11.27 -8.29 -22.22
N THR A 211 -12.15 -9.15 -21.71
CA THR A 211 -11.92 -9.92 -20.48
C THR A 211 -10.82 -10.95 -20.73
N VAL A 212 -9.58 -10.56 -20.46
CA VAL A 212 -8.52 -11.50 -20.08
C VAL A 212 -8.58 -11.59 -18.56
N ALA A 213 -8.81 -12.78 -18.02
CA ALA A 213 -8.74 -13.01 -16.59
C ALA A 213 -7.34 -12.59 -16.10
N SER A 214 -7.27 -11.52 -15.31
CA SER A 214 -6.01 -11.06 -14.73
C SER A 214 -5.53 -12.13 -13.76
N ALA A 215 -4.35 -12.70 -14.00
CA ALA A 215 -3.63 -13.45 -12.98
C ALA A 215 -3.46 -12.53 -11.76
N GLY A 216 -3.84 -12.99 -10.56
CA GLY A 216 -3.71 -12.19 -9.34
C GLY A 216 -2.25 -11.88 -9.01
N ASP A 217 -2.03 -10.84 -8.21
CA ASP A 217 -0.72 -10.41 -7.71
C ASP A 217 -0.37 -11.19 -6.42
N ALA A 218 0.64 -12.06 -6.50
CA ALA A 218 1.09 -12.88 -5.37
C ALA A 218 1.69 -12.06 -4.22
N ALA A 219 2.33 -10.93 -4.49
CA ALA A 219 2.87 -10.06 -3.44
C ALA A 219 1.73 -9.41 -2.63
N ARG A 220 0.64 -9.02 -3.28
CA ARG A 220 -0.61 -8.61 -2.60
C ARG A 220 -1.26 -9.80 -1.89
N GLY A 221 -1.27 -10.98 -2.51
CA GLY A 221 -1.79 -12.21 -1.92
C GLY A 221 -1.12 -12.58 -0.62
N LYS A 222 0.20 -12.36 -0.50
CA LYS A 222 0.95 -12.53 0.77
C LYS A 222 0.40 -11.65 1.88
N LYS A 223 -0.01 -10.41 1.57
CA LYS A 223 -0.64 -9.50 2.53
C LYS A 223 -2.02 -10.02 2.95
N VAL A 224 -2.83 -10.50 2.00
CA VAL A 224 -4.13 -11.13 2.28
C VAL A 224 -3.97 -12.37 3.15
N PHE A 225 -2.94 -13.20 2.90
CA PHE A 225 -2.64 -14.41 3.66
C PHE A 225 -2.39 -14.14 5.15
N ARG A 226 -2.04 -12.91 5.56
CA ARG A 226 -1.95 -12.55 6.99
C ARG A 226 -3.25 -12.85 7.75
N LYS A 227 -4.42 -12.72 7.11
CA LYS A 227 -5.74 -13.09 7.66
C LYS A 227 -5.87 -14.61 7.92
N CYS A 228 -5.05 -15.44 7.26
CA CYS A 228 -5.05 -16.91 7.37
C CYS A 228 -3.89 -17.45 8.23
N SER A 229 -2.79 -16.69 8.34
CA SER A 229 -1.50 -17.11 8.93
C SER A 229 -1.53 -17.50 10.42
N ALA A 230 -2.56 -17.03 11.14
CA ALA A 230 -2.80 -17.41 12.53
C ALA A 230 -3.23 -18.88 12.66
N CYS A 231 -3.96 -19.39 11.66
CA CYS A 231 -4.50 -20.75 11.68
C CYS A 231 -3.69 -21.70 10.80
N HIS A 232 -3.18 -21.22 9.67
CA HIS A 232 -2.57 -22.02 8.62
C HIS A 232 -1.07 -21.73 8.48
N LYS A 233 -0.29 -22.77 8.22
CA LYS A 233 1.11 -22.67 7.81
C LYS A 233 1.26 -23.10 6.36
N LEU A 234 2.30 -22.61 5.72
CA LEU A 234 2.65 -22.98 4.34
C LEU A 234 3.68 -24.11 4.30
N ASP A 235 4.33 -24.43 5.42
CA ASP A 235 5.27 -25.55 5.49
C ASP A 235 4.57 -26.91 5.50
N ALA A 236 5.17 -27.89 4.83
CA ALA A 236 4.75 -29.29 4.86
C ALA A 236 4.60 -29.82 6.30
N GLY A 237 3.49 -30.50 6.58
CA GLY A 237 3.22 -31.18 7.85
C GLY A 237 2.97 -30.27 9.07
N LYS A 238 3.07 -28.94 8.95
CA LYS A 238 2.88 -28.01 10.08
C LYS A 238 1.42 -27.60 10.25
N ASN A 239 0.64 -28.45 10.91
CA ASN A 239 -0.74 -28.15 11.28
C ASN A 239 -0.83 -27.17 12.47
N GLY A 240 -1.83 -26.29 12.47
CA GLY A 240 -2.14 -25.35 13.55
C GLY A 240 -3.62 -25.42 13.95
N ALA A 241 -4.25 -24.26 14.15
CA ALA A 241 -5.70 -24.20 14.31
C ALA A 241 -6.45 -24.63 13.03
N GLY A 242 -5.80 -24.49 11.87
CA GLY A 242 -6.17 -25.10 10.59
C GLY A 242 -5.08 -26.07 10.08
N PRO A 243 -5.37 -26.88 9.05
CA PRO A 243 -4.37 -27.73 8.42
C PRO A 243 -3.29 -26.89 7.73
N THR A 244 -2.12 -27.48 7.45
CA THR A 244 -1.16 -26.85 6.53
C THR A 244 -1.80 -26.65 5.15
N LEU A 245 -1.39 -25.58 4.47
CA LEU A 245 -1.76 -25.29 3.08
C LEU A 245 -0.66 -25.69 2.10
N TYR A 246 0.42 -26.34 2.56
CA TYR A 246 1.42 -26.91 1.67
C TYR A 246 0.75 -27.91 0.69
N GLY A 247 1.02 -27.76 -0.60
CA GLY A 247 0.44 -28.58 -1.66
C GLY A 247 -1.06 -28.40 -1.85
N ILE A 248 -1.68 -27.32 -1.36
CA ILE A 248 -3.15 -27.24 -1.31
C ILE A 248 -3.78 -27.15 -2.69
N MET A 249 -3.14 -26.47 -3.64
CA MET A 249 -3.68 -26.31 -5.00
C MET A 249 -3.62 -27.64 -5.75
N GLY A 250 -4.79 -28.12 -6.18
CA GLY A 250 -4.98 -29.44 -6.80
C GLY A 250 -5.24 -30.57 -5.79
N ALA A 251 -5.06 -30.35 -4.49
CA ALA A 251 -5.32 -31.38 -3.48
C ALA A 251 -6.82 -31.61 -3.26
N GLN A 252 -7.15 -32.81 -2.78
CA GLN A 252 -8.50 -33.12 -2.31
C GLN A 252 -8.78 -32.44 -0.97
N SER A 253 -10.03 -32.07 -0.76
CA SER A 253 -10.51 -31.57 0.53
C SER A 253 -10.28 -32.62 1.62
N ALA A 254 -9.93 -32.17 2.82
CA ALA A 254 -9.67 -33.04 3.97
C ALA A 254 -8.53 -34.08 3.79
N SER A 255 -7.53 -33.78 2.96
CA SER A 255 -6.42 -34.70 2.65
C SER A 255 -5.17 -34.56 3.51
N VAL A 256 -5.02 -33.47 4.29
CA VAL A 256 -3.81 -33.27 5.09
C VAL A 256 -3.79 -34.24 6.27
N GLU A 257 -2.76 -35.08 6.32
CA GLU A 257 -2.57 -36.05 7.38
C GLU A 257 -2.38 -35.38 8.75
N GLY A 258 -2.88 -36.03 9.80
CA GLY A 258 -2.75 -35.55 11.17
C GLY A 258 -3.67 -34.38 11.55
N PHE A 259 -4.42 -33.79 10.62
CA PHE A 259 -5.42 -32.77 10.95
C PHE A 259 -6.82 -33.39 11.10
N LYS A 260 -7.52 -33.03 12.19
CA LYS A 260 -8.90 -33.48 12.41
C LYS A 260 -9.86 -32.57 11.66
N TYR A 261 -10.39 -33.03 10.54
CA TYR A 261 -11.40 -32.31 9.76
C TYR A 261 -12.82 -32.47 10.34
N SER A 262 -13.73 -31.56 9.98
CA SER A 262 -15.15 -31.73 10.29
C SER A 262 -15.76 -32.81 9.39
N LYS A 263 -16.83 -33.45 9.84
CA LYS A 263 -17.58 -34.42 9.01
C LYS A 263 -18.02 -33.84 7.67
N ALA A 264 -18.42 -32.56 7.67
CA ALA A 264 -18.78 -31.85 6.45
C ALA A 264 -17.60 -31.73 5.47
N PHE A 265 -16.41 -31.40 5.96
CA PHE A 265 -15.22 -31.30 5.11
C PHE A 265 -14.75 -32.65 4.57
N GLN A 266 -14.86 -33.71 5.38
CA GLN A 266 -14.54 -35.08 4.95
C GLN A 266 -15.48 -35.58 3.84
N ALA A 267 -16.73 -35.12 3.84
CA ALA A 267 -17.74 -35.49 2.85
C ALA A 267 -17.81 -34.54 1.65
N ALA A 268 -17.03 -33.45 1.64
CA ALA A 268 -17.16 -32.39 0.63
C ALA A 268 -16.71 -32.84 -0.77
N ASN A 269 -15.76 -33.78 -0.86
CA ASN A 269 -15.20 -34.32 -2.10
C ASN A 269 -14.80 -33.22 -3.12
N LEU A 270 -14.27 -32.10 -2.60
CA LEU A 270 -13.85 -30.97 -3.41
C LEU A 270 -12.37 -31.10 -3.78
N THR A 271 -12.04 -30.85 -5.04
CA THR A 271 -10.65 -30.61 -5.46
C THR A 271 -10.40 -29.11 -5.47
N TRP A 272 -9.27 -28.68 -4.90
CA TRP A 272 -8.91 -27.26 -4.82
C TRP A 272 -8.33 -26.73 -6.14
N THR A 273 -9.21 -26.33 -7.05
CA THR A 273 -8.87 -25.56 -8.25
C THR A 273 -8.95 -24.06 -7.94
N PRO A 274 -8.43 -23.17 -8.81
CA PRO A 274 -8.63 -21.73 -8.63
C PRO A 274 -10.11 -21.35 -8.42
N ASP A 275 -11.03 -21.95 -9.16
CA ASP A 275 -12.46 -21.65 -9.04
C ASP A 275 -13.08 -22.13 -7.73
N THR A 276 -12.79 -23.37 -7.31
CA THR A 276 -13.33 -23.90 -6.06
C THR A 276 -12.68 -23.24 -4.83
N MET A 277 -11.39 -22.89 -4.94
CA MET A 277 -10.70 -22.08 -3.95
C MET A 277 -11.32 -20.68 -3.87
N ALA A 278 -11.59 -20.03 -5.01
CA ALA A 278 -12.22 -18.71 -5.03
C ALA A 278 -13.60 -18.72 -4.37
N ALA A 279 -14.44 -19.71 -4.71
CA ALA A 279 -15.75 -19.88 -4.08
C ALA A 279 -15.63 -20.09 -2.57
N PHE A 280 -14.72 -20.97 -2.13
CA PHE A 280 -14.52 -21.27 -0.72
C PHE A 280 -13.93 -20.08 0.05
N LEU A 281 -12.99 -19.34 -0.52
CA LEU A 281 -12.43 -18.13 0.07
C LEU A 281 -13.47 -17.01 0.17
N LYS A 282 -14.46 -16.96 -0.72
CA LYS A 282 -15.54 -15.97 -0.70
C LYS A 282 -16.58 -16.25 0.39
N ASP A 283 -16.97 -17.51 0.55
CA ASP A 283 -17.89 -17.94 1.60
C ASP A 283 -17.65 -19.40 2.01
N PRO A 284 -16.76 -19.64 3.00
CA PRO A 284 -16.46 -21.00 3.44
C PRO A 284 -17.70 -21.78 3.88
N LYS A 285 -18.62 -21.12 4.60
CA LYS A 285 -19.81 -21.75 5.16
C LYS A 285 -20.89 -21.99 4.11
N GLY A 286 -20.96 -21.14 3.08
CA GLY A 286 -21.78 -21.38 1.90
C GLY A 286 -21.27 -22.54 1.05
N THR A 287 -19.95 -22.60 0.80
CA THR A 287 -19.34 -23.65 -0.04
C THR A 287 -19.31 -25.01 0.65
N VAL A 288 -18.97 -25.07 1.94
CA VAL A 288 -19.00 -26.31 2.74
C VAL A 288 -19.85 -26.08 4.00
N PRO A 289 -21.17 -26.29 3.93
CA PRO A 289 -22.05 -26.10 5.08
C PRO A 289 -21.63 -26.92 6.29
N LYS A 290 -21.62 -26.31 7.49
CA LYS A 290 -21.19 -26.92 8.76
C LYS A 290 -19.70 -27.27 8.83
N ASN A 291 -18.86 -26.66 8.00
CA ASN A 291 -17.42 -26.68 8.23
C ASN A 291 -17.06 -25.97 9.56
N ARG A 292 -15.86 -26.27 10.08
CA ARG A 292 -15.35 -25.72 11.36
C ARG A 292 -14.42 -24.52 11.18
N MET A 293 -14.19 -24.05 9.96
CA MET A 293 -13.35 -22.88 9.72
C MET A 293 -14.10 -21.63 10.18
N ALA A 294 -13.56 -20.94 11.19
CA ALA A 294 -14.12 -19.70 11.71
C ALA A 294 -13.70 -18.49 10.87
N PHE A 295 -13.94 -18.56 9.56
CA PHE A 295 -13.61 -17.51 8.59
C PHE A 295 -14.89 -17.07 7.86
N ASN A 296 -15.09 -15.76 7.75
CA ASN A 296 -16.31 -15.16 7.16
C ASN A 296 -16.21 -14.96 5.63
N GLY A 297 -15.07 -15.30 5.04
CA GLY A 297 -14.78 -15.12 3.63
C GLY A 297 -14.23 -13.73 3.27
N LEU A 298 -13.54 -13.66 2.14
CA LEU A 298 -13.04 -12.42 1.52
C LEU A 298 -14.13 -11.78 0.68
N LYS A 299 -14.28 -10.45 0.77
CA LYS A 299 -15.33 -9.71 0.06
C LYS A 299 -14.93 -9.24 -1.32
N LYS A 300 -13.64 -8.97 -1.54
CA LYS A 300 -13.12 -8.45 -2.79
C LYS A 300 -12.66 -9.62 -3.66
N ASP A 301 -13.16 -9.69 -4.88
CA ASP A 301 -12.74 -10.72 -5.83
C ASP A 301 -11.25 -10.57 -6.18
N GLU A 302 -10.72 -9.34 -6.19
CA GLU A 302 -9.29 -9.08 -6.36
C GLU A 302 -8.44 -9.70 -5.24
N ASP A 303 -8.84 -9.56 -3.96
CA ASP A 303 -8.12 -10.17 -2.84
C ASP A 303 -8.11 -11.70 -2.93
N ILE A 304 -9.20 -12.29 -3.43
CA ILE A 304 -9.32 -13.73 -3.66
C ILE A 304 -8.33 -14.17 -4.73
N GLN A 305 -8.30 -13.49 -5.88
CA GLN A 305 -7.37 -13.84 -6.97
C GLN A 305 -5.91 -13.65 -6.55
N ASN A 306 -5.60 -12.55 -5.86
CA ASN A 306 -4.27 -12.30 -5.31
C ASN A 306 -3.84 -13.41 -4.34
N LEU A 307 -4.72 -13.82 -3.43
CA LEU A 307 -4.43 -14.91 -2.48
C LEU A 307 -4.24 -16.26 -3.20
N ILE A 308 -5.04 -16.57 -4.22
CA ILE A 308 -4.88 -17.80 -5.01
C ILE A 308 -3.51 -17.81 -5.71
N SER A 309 -3.10 -16.72 -6.35
CA SER A 309 -1.77 -16.60 -6.96
C SER A 309 -0.66 -16.83 -5.92
N TYR A 310 -0.77 -16.21 -4.75
CA TYR A 310 0.20 -16.40 -3.67
C TYR A 310 0.28 -17.86 -3.20
N LEU A 311 -0.85 -18.53 -3.01
CA LEU A 311 -0.87 -19.95 -2.63
C LEU A 311 -0.28 -20.83 -3.74
N GLN A 312 -0.56 -20.55 -5.01
CA GLN A 312 0.02 -21.30 -6.13
C GLN A 312 1.55 -21.18 -6.20
N GLU A 313 2.12 -20.03 -5.84
CA GLU A 313 3.57 -19.84 -5.83
C GLU A 313 4.24 -20.47 -4.61
N GLU A 314 3.62 -20.36 -3.43
CA GLU A 314 4.31 -20.61 -2.16
C GLU A 314 3.97 -21.96 -1.52
N THR A 315 3.06 -22.71 -2.13
CA THR A 315 2.62 -24.02 -1.62
C THR A 315 2.92 -25.19 -2.56
N GLN A 316 3.92 -25.04 -3.45
CA GLN A 316 4.38 -26.16 -4.29
C GLN A 316 5.31 -27.13 -3.55
#